data_AF-A0A830FJ93-F1
#
_entry.id   AF-A0A830FJ93-F1
#
_cell.length_a   1.000
_cell.length_b   1.000
_cell.length_c   1.000
_cell.angle_alpha   90.00
_cell.angle_beta   90.00
_cell.angle_gamma   90.00
#
_symmetry.space_group_name_H-M   'P 1'
#
loop_
_entity.id
_entity.type
_entity.pdbx_description
1 polymer ?
#
loop_
_entity_poly.entity_id
_entity_poly.type
_entity_poly.pdbx_seq_one_letter_code
_entity_poly.pdbx_strand_id
1 'polypeptide(L)' 'MSDDRILGTTKVTDRWRMSLIKAVREEFEADGDSVEVGDQIVFRKQDGKIVIEPA' A
#
# COMPACT_ATOMS: atom_id res chain seq x y z
N MET A 1 14.41 -14.81 1.17
CA MET A 1 14.67 -13.78 2.19
C MET A 1 13.69 -12.66 1.89
N SER A 2 12.83 -12.29 2.83
CA SER A 2 11.89 -11.19 2.61
C SER A 2 12.68 -9.89 2.55
N ASP A 3 12.65 -9.22 1.40
CA ASP A 3 13.33 -7.94 1.17
C ASP A 3 12.52 -6.81 1.82
N ASP A 4 12.38 -6.89 3.16
CA ASP A 4 11.58 -5.95 3.96
C ASP A 4 12.30 -4.61 3.97
N ARG A 5 11.75 -3.65 3.20
CA ARG A 5 12.28 -2.30 3.07
C ARG A 5 11.18 -1.26 3.27
N ILE A 6 11.54 -0.14 3.89
CA ILE A 6 10.63 1.00 4.06
C ILE A 6 10.58 1.76 2.72
N LEU A 7 9.43 1.73 2.05
CA LEU A 7 9.19 2.48 0.81
C LEU A 7 8.98 3.99 1.04
N GLY A 8 8.61 4.37 2.27
CA GLY A 8 8.43 5.75 2.69
C GLY A 8 7.42 5.88 3.82
N THR A 9 7.00 7.11 4.11
CA THR A 9 5.98 7.41 5.11
C THR A 9 4.96 8.41 4.55
N THR A 10 3.73 8.32 5.02
CA THR A 10 2.66 9.28 4.72
C THR A 10 1.94 9.66 6.01
N LYS A 11 1.28 10.83 6.01
CA LYS A 11 0.45 11.26 7.15
C LYS A 11 -0.97 10.75 6.96
N VAL A 12 -1.59 10.33 8.06
CA VAL A 12 -3.04 10.13 8.10
C VAL A 12 -3.70 11.51 7.97
N THR A 13 -4.64 11.63 7.04
CA THR A 13 -5.39 12.87 6.81
C THR A 13 -6.76 12.81 7.47
N ASP A 14 -7.62 13.78 7.17
CA ASP A 14 -8.99 13.81 7.66
C ASP A 14 -9.74 12.50 7.33
N ARG A 15 -10.72 12.17 8.20
CA ARG A 15 -11.55 10.97 8.08
C ARG A 15 -10.74 9.66 7.99
N TRP A 16 -9.55 9.62 8.61
CA TRP A 16 -8.67 8.45 8.64
C TRP A 16 -8.21 7.96 7.26
N ARG A 17 -8.17 8.86 6.28
CA ARG A 17 -7.69 8.55 4.94
C ARG A 17 -6.16 8.55 4.91
N MET A 18 -5.61 7.73 4.01
CA MET A 18 -4.20 7.74 3.66
C MET A 18 -4.04 7.67 2.16
N SER A 19 -3.02 8.37 1.65
CA SER A 19 -2.64 8.30 0.24
C SER A 19 -1.52 7.30 0.05
N LEU A 20 -1.62 6.45 -0.98
CA LEU A 20 -0.50 5.66 -1.46
C LEU A 20 0.53 6.60 -2.09
N ILE A 21 1.74 6.62 -1.54
CA ILE A 21 2.84 7.41 -2.08
C ILE A 21 3.33 6.79 -3.40
N LYS A 22 3.99 7.60 -4.25
CA LYS A 22 4.47 7.17 -5.56
C LYS A 22 5.25 5.84 -5.49
N ALA A 23 6.17 5.73 -4.54
CA ALA A 23 6.97 4.52 -4.34
C ALA A 23 6.12 3.26 -4.14
N VAL A 24 5.02 3.33 -3.39
CA VAL A 24 4.14 2.16 -3.19
C VAL A 24 3.40 1.78 -4.47
N ARG A 25 2.97 2.77 -5.26
CA ARG A 25 2.31 2.52 -6.56
C ARG A 25 3.26 1.91 -7.58
N GLU A 26 4.52 2.35 -7.58
CA GLU A 26 5.58 1.81 -8.44
C GLU A 26 5.92 0.35 -8.10
N GLU A 27 5.89 -0.03 -6.81
CA GLU A 27 6.07 -1.44 -6.43
C GLU A 27 4.92 -2.32 -6.92
N PHE A 28 3.67 -1.88 -6.76
CA PHE A 28 2.53 -2.62 -7.30
C PHE A 28 2.63 -2.78 -8.82
N GLU A 29 2.99 -1.71 -9.54
CA GLU A 29 3.16 -1.76 -10.99
C GLU A 29 4.31 -2.70 -11.41
N ALA A 30 5.40 -2.73 -10.63
CA ALA A 30 6.52 -3.65 -10.83
C ALA A 30 6.13 -5.12 -10.59
N ASP A 31 5.20 -5.38 -9.65
CA ASP A 31 4.62 -6.69 -9.37
C ASP A 31 3.52 -7.08 -10.39
N GLY A 32 3.17 -6.18 -11.32
CA GLY A 32 2.19 -6.40 -12.37
C GLY A 32 0.75 -5.98 -11.99
N ASP A 33 0.57 -5.36 -10.83
CA ASP A 33 -0.71 -4.87 -10.34
C ASP A 33 -0.87 -3.38 -10.71
N SER A 34 -1.94 -3.05 -11.44
CA SER A 34 -2.30 -1.66 -11.73
C SER A 34 -3.30 -1.15 -10.70
N VAL A 35 -2.90 -0.14 -9.91
CA VAL A 35 -3.77 0.49 -8.89
C VAL A 35 -4.09 1.93 -9.30
N GLU A 36 -5.36 2.17 -9.60
CA GLU A 36 -5.91 3.47 -10.01
C GLU A 36 -6.69 4.17 -8.89
N VAL A 37 -7.00 5.44 -9.11
CA VAL A 37 -7.80 6.22 -8.15
C VAL A 37 -9.24 5.73 -8.20
N GLY A 38 -9.74 5.25 -7.07
CA GLY A 38 -11.09 4.71 -6.94
C GLY A 38 -11.12 3.19 -6.79
N ASP A 39 -10.00 2.52 -7.06
CA ASP A 39 -9.87 1.08 -6.85
C ASP A 39 -9.97 0.72 -5.37
N GLN A 40 -10.47 -0.49 -5.12
CA GLN A 40 -10.53 -1.04 -3.78
C GLN A 40 -9.16 -1.63 -3.40
N ILE A 41 -8.81 -1.47 -2.14
CA ILE A 41 -7.64 -2.10 -1.52
C ILE A 41 -8.09 -2.92 -0.32
N VAL A 42 -7.45 -4.05 -0.12
CA VAL A 42 -7.70 -4.95 1.02
C VAL A 42 -6.70 -4.63 2.12
N PHE A 43 -7.22 -4.41 3.32
CA PHE A 43 -6.42 -4.35 4.54
C PHE A 43 -6.45 -5.70 5.25
N ARG A 44 -5.32 -6.40 5.27
CA ARG A 44 -5.17 -7.70 5.95
C ARG A 44 -4.29 -7.56 7.18
N LYS A 45 -4.62 -8.29 8.25
CA LYS A 45 -3.71 -8.47 9.39
C LYS A 45 -2.87 -9.72 9.17
N GLN A 46 -1.55 -9.57 9.14
CA GLN A 46 -0.60 -10.69 8.98
C GLN A 46 0.62 -10.44 9.87
N ASP A 47 1.00 -11.43 10.67
CA ASP A 47 2.16 -11.36 11.57
C ASP A 47 2.17 -10.11 12.47
N GLY A 48 0.98 -9.69 12.92
CA GLY A 48 0.80 -8.49 13.75
C GLY A 48 0.92 -7.16 13.01
N LYS A 49 1.24 -7.17 11.72
CA LYS A 49 1.28 -6.00 10.83
C LYS A 49 -0.03 -5.88 10.02
N ILE A 50 -0.30 -4.67 9.53
CA ILE A 50 -1.35 -4.44 8.52
C ILE A 50 -0.68 -4.46 7.15
N VAL A 51 -1.12 -5.36 6.29
CA VAL A 51 -0.70 -5.49 4.90
C VAL A 51 -1.80 -4.88 4.02
N ILE A 52 -1.40 -4.16 2.98
CA ILE A 52 -2.28 -3.55 2.01
C ILE A 52 -2.05 -4.26 0.67
N GLU A 53 -3.12 -4.78 0.08
CA GLU A 53 -3.09 -5.52 -1.19
C GLU A 53 -4.13 -4.91 -2.14
N PRO A 54 -3.89 -4.87 -3.47
CA PRO A 54 -4.94 -4.67 -4.46
C PRO A 54 -6.07 -5.70 -4.28
N ALA A 55 -7.32 -5.29 -4.52
CA ALA A 55 -8.50 -6.16 -4.36
C ALA A 55 -8.79 -7.03 -5.60
#